data_AF-B8LX25-F1
#
_entry.id   AF-B8LX25-F1
#
_cell.length_a   1.000
_cell.length_b   1.000
_cell.length_c   1.000
_cell.angle_alpha   90.00
_cell.angle_beta   90.00
_cell.angle_gamma   90.00
#
_symmetry.space_group_name_H-M   'P 1'
#
loop_
_entity.id
_entity.type
_entity.pdbx_description
1 polymer ?
#
loop_
_entity_poly.entity_id
_entity_poly.type
_entity_poly.pdbx_seq_one_letter_code
_entity_poly.pdbx_strand_id
1 'polypeptide(L)'
;MPPIRNKNEKNLAEQEGRMLLAISDLKNGKISSVYQAAIIYNIPRTTLYDRGITCQMGTRSRQTWITPRHSLVREMANYLLSQRGNQQVGEKWVYNLIQRRPEIESKFSRKYNYERAKCEDPKLIQEYFDRVREVISKYGILPEDIYNFDETGFAMGLCATAKVITGSDRYARPKLLQPGNREWVTAIEAINSTGWALPSYIIFKQRNILG
;
A
#
# COMPACT_ATOMS: atom_id res chain seq x y z
N MET A 1 14.26 -33.52 25.61
CA MET A 1 15.26 -32.47 25.93
C MET A 1 14.84 -31.17 25.27
N PRO A 2 14.88 -30.02 25.95
CA PRO A 2 14.70 -28.74 25.26
C PRO A 2 15.91 -28.49 24.35
N PRO A 3 15.73 -27.82 23.19
CA PRO A 3 16.83 -27.58 22.26
C PRO A 3 17.89 -26.69 22.91
N ILE A 4 19.16 -27.06 22.75
CA ILE A 4 20.31 -26.31 23.24
C ILE A 4 20.31 -24.97 22.50
N ARG A 5 19.95 -23.90 23.22
CA ARG A 5 19.87 -22.54 22.68
C ARG A 5 21.23 -22.14 22.13
N ASN A 6 21.30 -21.91 20.83
CA ASN A 6 22.55 -21.71 20.10
C ASN A 6 23.25 -20.45 20.63
N LYS A 7 24.47 -20.60 21.19
CA LYS A 7 25.22 -19.52 21.86
C LYS A 7 25.49 -18.33 20.91
N ASN A 8 25.48 -18.59 19.61
CA ASN A 8 25.69 -17.60 18.55
C ASN A 8 24.50 -16.65 18.34
N GLU A 9 23.25 -17.10 18.53
CA GLU A 9 22.07 -16.22 18.34
C GLU A 9 21.98 -15.14 19.42
N LYS A 10 22.34 -15.47 20.67
CA LYS A 10 22.43 -14.49 21.75
C LYS A 10 23.50 -13.44 21.48
N ASN A 11 24.65 -13.86 20.95
CA ASN A 11 25.76 -12.96 20.61
C ASN A 11 25.40 -12.01 19.45
N LEU A 12 24.68 -12.51 18.44
CA LEU A 12 24.16 -11.68 17.34
C LEU A 12 23.11 -10.67 17.83
N ALA A 13 22.17 -11.09 18.67
CA ALA A 13 21.16 -10.19 19.25
C ALA A 13 21.78 -9.09 20.12
N GLU A 14 22.82 -9.41 20.89
CA GLU A 14 23.57 -8.44 21.69
C GLU A 14 24.35 -7.46 20.82
N GLN A 15 24.93 -7.92 19.71
CA GLN A 15 25.59 -7.04 18.73
C GLN A 15 24.59 -6.12 18.02
N GLU A 16 23.41 -6.61 17.65
CA GLU A 16 22.34 -5.80 17.07
C GLU A 16 21.77 -4.78 18.07
N GLY A 17 21.63 -5.15 19.34
CA GLY A 17 21.20 -4.23 20.40
C GLY A 17 22.15 -3.05 20.57
N ARG A 18 23.47 -3.29 20.60
CA ARG A 18 24.49 -2.23 20.70
C ARG A 18 24.49 -1.32 19.47
N MET A 19 24.29 -1.89 18.27
CA MET A 19 24.18 -1.11 17.03
C MET A 19 22.97 -0.17 17.04
N LEU A 20 21.80 -0.64 17.47
CA LEU A 20 20.60 0.19 17.52
C LEU A 20 20.71 1.34 18.52
N LEU A 21 21.33 1.09 19.67
CA LEU A 21 21.55 2.10 20.69
C LEU A 21 22.51 3.20 20.19
N ALA A 22 23.60 2.82 19.53
CA ALA A 22 24.56 3.75 18.93
C ALA A 22 23.91 4.67 17.88
N ILE A 23 23.04 4.12 17.01
CA ILE A 23 22.33 4.89 15.99
C ILE A 23 21.32 5.86 16.62
N SER A 24 20.63 5.43 17.68
CA SER A 24 19.68 6.28 18.41
C SER A 24 20.37 7.51 19.02
N ASP A 25 21.51 7.32 19.68
CA ASP A 25 22.22 8.42 20.34
C ASP A 25 22.86 9.40 19.35
N LEU A 26 23.31 8.92 18.19
CA LEU A 26 23.78 9.77 17.08
C LEU A 26 22.63 10.59 16.48
N LYS A 27 21.45 9.99 16.29
CA LYS A 27 20.26 10.69 15.75
C LYS A 27 19.69 11.71 16.72
N ASN A 28 19.73 11.40 18.02
CA ASN A 28 19.27 12.30 19.08
C ASN A 28 20.32 13.39 19.44
N GLY A 29 21.46 13.43 18.74
CA GLY A 29 22.51 14.43 18.94
C GLY A 29 23.26 14.31 20.26
N LYS A 30 23.08 13.21 21.01
CA LYS A 30 23.82 12.96 22.26
C LYS A 30 25.29 12.69 22.00
N ILE A 31 25.60 12.10 20.85
CA ILE A 31 26.96 11.92 20.35
C ILE A 31 27.02 12.61 18.99
N SER A 32 27.97 13.53 18.82
CA SER A 32 28.12 14.29 17.58
C SER A 32 28.99 13.59 16.54
N SER A 33 29.77 12.59 16.94
CA SER A 33 30.76 11.91 16.09
C SER A 33 30.53 10.40 16.00
N VAL A 34 30.44 9.90 14.77
CA VAL A 34 30.38 8.45 14.46
C VAL A 34 31.60 7.72 15.01
N TYR A 35 32.77 8.38 15.05
CA TYR A 35 33.98 7.82 15.64
C TYR A 35 33.79 7.55 17.14
N GLN A 36 33.24 8.53 17.85
CA GLN A 36 33.03 8.44 19.29
C GLN A 36 31.99 7.37 19.63
N ALA A 37 30.94 7.26 18.84
CA ALA A 37 29.95 6.19 19.00
C ALA A 37 30.51 4.79 18.72
N ALA A 38 31.37 4.64 17.70
CA ALA A 38 32.03 3.37 17.40
C ALA A 38 32.90 2.88 18.57
N ILE A 39 33.59 3.80 19.24
CA ILE A 39 34.40 3.48 20.43
C ILE A 39 33.52 3.12 21.62
N ILE A 40 32.53 3.96 21.95
CA ILE A 40 31.67 3.77 23.12
C ILE A 40 30.93 2.43 23.06
N TYR A 41 30.42 2.08 21.88
CA TYR A 41 29.61 0.89 21.69
C TYR A 41 30.42 -0.33 21.21
N ASN A 42 31.73 -0.18 21.02
CA ASN A 42 32.65 -1.19 20.53
C ASN A 42 32.19 -1.85 19.21
N ILE A 43 31.88 -1.02 18.22
CA ILE A 43 31.37 -1.43 16.90
C ILE A 43 32.34 -0.91 15.83
N PRO A 44 32.69 -1.71 14.80
CA PRO A 44 33.49 -1.22 13.69
C PRO A 44 32.83 -0.01 13.02
N ARG A 45 33.61 1.05 12.80
CA ARG A 45 33.12 2.30 12.18
C ARG A 45 32.42 2.04 10.84
N THR A 46 32.94 1.10 10.05
CA THR A 46 32.38 0.68 8.77
C THR A 46 30.94 0.19 8.92
N THR A 47 30.63 -0.58 9.97
CA THR A 47 29.28 -1.09 10.25
C THR A 47 28.28 0.03 10.54
N LEU A 48 28.68 1.08 11.25
CA LEU A 48 27.84 2.26 11.50
C LEU A 48 27.65 3.12 10.24
N TYR A 49 28.68 3.22 9.39
CA TYR A 49 28.59 3.88 8.09
C TYR A 49 27.64 3.15 7.14
N ASP A 50 27.80 1.83 7.00
CA ASP A 50 27.02 1.00 6.09
C ASP A 50 25.54 0.93 6.46
N ARG A 51 25.21 1.01 7.76
CA ARG A 51 23.82 1.00 8.28
C ARG A 51 23.17 2.39 8.44
N GLY A 52 23.83 3.47 8.01
CA GLY A 52 23.13 4.73 7.65
C GLY A 52 23.36 5.93 8.55
N ILE A 53 24.58 6.50 8.51
CA ILE A 53 24.83 7.87 9.01
C ILE A 53 25.24 8.85 7.88
N THR A 54 25.38 8.37 6.65
CA THR A 54 25.39 9.25 5.46
C THR A 54 24.11 9.00 4.67
N CYS A 55 23.09 9.84 4.85
CA CYS A 55 22.01 10.09 3.88
C CYS A 55 21.04 11.18 4.39
N GLN A 56 21.55 12.37 4.73
CA GLN A 56 20.86 13.57 4.27
C GLN A 56 21.55 13.93 2.96
N MET A 57 20.85 13.68 1.86
CA MET A 57 21.24 13.88 0.46
C MET A 57 22.32 12.91 -0.08
N GLY A 58 21.97 12.22 -1.18
CA GLY A 58 22.93 11.52 -2.03
C GLY A 58 22.84 9.98 -2.01
N THR A 59 21.98 9.44 -2.89
CA THR A 59 22.15 8.17 -3.61
C THR A 59 22.53 6.91 -2.80
N ARG A 60 21.51 6.16 -2.37
CA ARG A 60 21.52 4.68 -2.40
C ARG A 60 20.10 4.20 -2.69
N SER A 61 19.77 4.15 -3.96
CA SER A 61 18.56 3.51 -4.49
C SER A 61 18.62 2.01 -4.23
N ARG A 62 18.16 1.56 -3.06
CA ARG A 62 17.34 0.35 -3.05
C ARG A 62 16.03 0.77 -3.69
N GLN A 63 15.73 0.21 -4.87
CA GLN A 63 14.46 0.41 -5.57
C GLN A 63 13.31 -0.06 -4.66
N THR A 64 12.85 0.80 -3.78
CA THR A 64 11.44 0.81 -3.43
C THR A 64 10.77 1.55 -4.58
N TRP A 65 9.88 0.84 -5.27
CA TRP A 65 9.09 1.34 -6.40
C TRP A 65 8.11 2.42 -5.95
N ILE A 66 8.63 3.58 -5.53
CA ILE A 66 7.83 4.75 -5.22
C ILE A 66 7.48 5.38 -6.57
N THR A 67 6.22 5.26 -6.96
CA THR A 67 5.70 5.93 -8.16
C THR A 67 5.95 7.44 -8.02
N PRO A 68 6.79 8.05 -8.86
CA PRO A 68 7.18 9.43 -8.68
C PRO A 68 5.97 10.34 -8.92
N ARG A 69 5.63 11.16 -7.92
CA ARG A 69 4.59 12.19 -8.07
C ARG A 69 5.12 13.33 -8.92
N HIS A 70 4.23 14.10 -9.53
CA HIS A 70 4.60 15.28 -10.32
C HIS A 70 5.49 16.25 -9.54
N SER A 71 5.22 16.45 -8.25
CA SER A 71 6.05 17.30 -7.38
C SER A 71 7.48 16.76 -7.23
N LEU A 72 7.62 15.46 -6.99
CA LEU A 72 8.93 14.81 -6.81
C LEU A 72 9.77 14.88 -8.10
N VAL A 73 9.16 14.68 -9.27
CA VAL A 73 9.86 14.83 -10.56
C VAL A 73 10.38 16.25 -10.74
N ARG A 74 9.58 17.26 -10.37
CA ARG A 74 9.98 18.67 -10.41
C ARG A 74 11.11 18.97 -9.43
N GLU A 75 11.03 18.47 -8.21
CA GLU A 75 12.08 18.61 -7.19
C GLU A 75 13.40 17.98 -7.64
N MET A 76 13.34 16.78 -8.22
CA MET A 76 14.51 16.10 -8.79
C MET A 76 15.12 16.89 -9.94
N ALA A 77 14.30 17.45 -10.83
CA ALA A 77 14.78 18.30 -11.92
C ALA A 77 15.46 19.58 -11.39
N ASN A 78 14.86 20.24 -10.40
CA ASN A 78 15.44 21.41 -9.74
C ASN A 78 16.74 21.09 -9.01
N TYR A 79 16.83 19.93 -8.36
CA TYR A 79 18.05 19.46 -7.71
C TYR A 79 19.18 19.25 -8.73
N LEU A 80 18.89 18.65 -9.88
CA LEU A 80 19.90 18.47 -10.94
C LEU A 80 20.33 19.80 -11.57
N LEU A 81 19.40 20.76 -11.71
CA LEU A 81 19.71 22.08 -12.20
C LEU A 81 20.56 22.88 -11.21
N SER A 82 20.31 22.78 -9.90
CA SER A 82 21.07 23.50 -8.86
C SER A 82 22.55 23.12 -8.84
N GLN A 83 22.90 21.90 -9.27
CA GLN A 83 24.29 21.45 -9.42
C GLN A 83 24.99 22.10 -10.63
N ARG A 84 24.24 22.64 -11.60
CA ARG A 84 24.75 23.25 -12.84
C ARG A 84 24.53 24.76 -12.93
N GLY A 85 23.71 25.33 -12.04
CA GLY A 85 23.42 26.76 -11.95
C GLY A 85 22.17 27.06 -11.11
N ASN A 86 21.82 28.33 -10.90
CA ASN A 86 20.68 28.74 -10.07
C ASN A 86 19.34 28.82 -10.84
N GLN A 87 19.09 27.89 -11.76
CA GLN A 87 17.84 27.86 -12.53
C GLN A 87 16.84 26.86 -11.94
N GLN A 88 15.55 27.22 -11.99
CA GLN A 88 14.46 26.36 -11.54
C GLN A 88 13.49 26.09 -12.69
N VAL A 89 12.91 24.89 -12.73
CA VAL A 89 11.84 24.57 -13.66
C VAL A 89 10.50 25.17 -13.21
N GLY A 90 9.75 25.68 -14.19
CA GLY A 90 8.42 26.23 -13.95
C GLY A 90 7.42 25.19 -13.43
N GLU A 91 6.35 25.65 -12.79
CA GLU A 91 5.27 24.83 -12.20
C GLU A 91 4.69 23.80 -13.18
N LYS A 92 4.46 24.22 -14.42
CA LYS A 92 3.84 23.40 -15.47
C LYS A 92 4.83 22.52 -16.23
N TRP A 93 6.11 22.53 -15.87
CA TRP A 93 7.16 21.84 -16.64
C TRP A 93 6.92 20.34 -16.74
N VAL A 94 6.52 19.68 -15.64
CA VAL A 94 6.24 18.22 -15.63
C VAL A 94 5.02 17.87 -16.48
N TYR A 95 3.96 18.68 -16.43
CA TYR A 95 2.78 18.51 -17.28
C TYR A 95 3.15 18.63 -18.76
N ASN A 96 3.94 19.65 -19.10
CA ASN A 96 4.40 19.86 -20.47
C ASN A 96 5.36 18.74 -20.93
N LEU A 97 6.19 18.20 -20.04
CA LEU A 97 7.08 17.08 -20.32
C LEU A 97 6.28 15.84 -20.75
N ILE A 98 5.23 15.50 -19.97
CA ILE A 98 4.34 14.38 -20.26
C ILE A 98 3.61 14.61 -21.60
N GLN A 99 3.10 15.81 -21.86
CA GLN A 99 2.46 16.13 -23.14
C GLN A 99 3.41 16.05 -24.34
N ARG A 100 4.70 16.38 -24.16
CA ARG A 100 5.71 16.36 -25.23
C ARG A 100 6.24 14.95 -25.53
N ARG A 101 6.08 13.99 -24.61
CA ARG A 101 6.65 12.64 -24.71
C ARG A 101 5.54 11.60 -24.60
N PRO A 102 5.06 11.05 -25.72
CA PRO A 102 3.99 10.05 -25.70
C PRO A 102 4.39 8.73 -25.00
N GLU A 103 5.68 8.50 -24.80
CA GLU A 103 6.23 7.39 -24.02
C GLU A 103 5.92 7.48 -22.51
N ILE A 104 5.52 8.64 -22.01
CA ILE A 104 5.30 8.91 -20.58
C ILE A 104 3.84 9.30 -20.37
N GLU A 105 3.17 8.63 -19.42
CA GLU A 105 1.78 8.90 -19.07
C GLU A 105 1.61 9.05 -17.54
N SER A 106 0.80 10.01 -17.10
CA SER A 106 0.39 10.12 -15.71
C SER A 106 -0.86 9.29 -15.44
N LYS A 107 -0.78 8.32 -14.53
CA LYS A 107 -1.92 7.52 -14.09
C LYS A 107 -2.20 7.72 -12.60
N PHE A 108 -3.48 7.65 -12.22
CA PHE A 108 -3.86 7.64 -10.82
C PHE A 108 -3.48 6.30 -10.19
N SER A 109 -2.66 6.34 -9.15
CA SER A 109 -2.45 5.16 -8.30
C SER A 109 -3.71 4.92 -7.47
N ARG A 110 -4.20 3.68 -7.46
CA ARG A 110 -5.18 3.24 -6.46
C ARG A 110 -4.45 2.92 -5.16
N LYS A 111 -5.07 3.21 -4.02
CA LYS A 111 -4.56 2.74 -2.73
C LYS A 111 -4.70 1.22 -2.71
N TYR A 112 -3.58 0.54 -2.54
CA TYR A 112 -3.56 -0.90 -2.43
C TYR A 112 -3.40 -1.28 -0.96
N ASN A 113 -4.23 -2.19 -0.45
CA ASN A 113 -4.12 -2.61 0.94
C ASN A 113 -2.82 -3.40 1.12
N TYR A 114 -1.98 -2.96 2.05
CA TYR A 114 -0.67 -3.55 2.32
C TYR A 114 -0.77 -5.01 2.80
N GLU A 115 -1.82 -5.33 3.55
CA GLU A 115 -2.09 -6.72 3.98
C GLU A 115 -2.42 -7.60 2.78
N ARG A 116 -3.18 -7.08 1.81
CA ARG A 116 -3.48 -7.79 0.56
C ARG A 116 -2.21 -8.04 -0.26
N ALA A 117 -1.33 -7.04 -0.35
CA ALA A 117 -0.04 -7.18 -1.03
C ALA A 117 0.87 -8.24 -0.39
N LYS A 118 0.82 -8.40 0.94
CA LYS A 118 1.57 -9.44 1.65
C LYS A 118 1.04 -10.84 1.38
N CYS A 119 -0.26 -10.97 1.18
CA CYS A 119 -0.90 -12.25 0.86
C CYS A 119 -0.74 -12.66 -0.61
N GLU A 120 -0.20 -11.79 -1.46
CA GLU A 120 0.03 -12.03 -2.89
C GLU A 120 1.46 -12.50 -3.20
N ASP A 121 2.03 -13.36 -2.35
CA ASP A 121 3.26 -14.06 -2.72
C ASP A 121 2.94 -15.01 -3.89
N PRO A 122 3.58 -14.85 -5.06
CA PRO A 122 3.33 -15.71 -6.22
C PRO A 122 3.46 -17.20 -5.90
N LYS A 123 4.34 -17.58 -4.97
CA LYS A 123 4.50 -18.98 -4.56
C LYS A 123 3.29 -19.52 -3.81
N LEU A 124 2.76 -18.74 -2.87
CA LEU A 124 1.57 -19.12 -2.10
C LEU A 124 0.33 -19.22 -3.00
N ILE A 125 0.19 -18.27 -3.92
CA ILE A 125 -0.89 -18.28 -4.91
C ILE A 125 -0.80 -19.51 -5.81
N GLN A 126 0.39 -19.81 -6.33
CA GLN A 126 0.60 -20.95 -7.22
C GLN A 126 0.31 -22.28 -6.50
N GLU A 127 0.84 -22.47 -5.29
CA GLU A 127 0.61 -23.67 -4.50
C GLU A 127 -0.88 -23.89 -4.18
N TYR A 128 -1.60 -22.81 -3.87
CA TYR A 128 -3.05 -22.87 -3.70
C TYR A 128 -3.77 -23.37 -4.97
N PHE A 129 -3.46 -22.78 -6.13
CA PHE A 129 -4.11 -23.17 -7.38
C PHE A 129 -3.74 -24.60 -7.82
N ASP A 130 -2.52 -25.04 -7.58
CA ASP A 130 -2.10 -26.41 -7.89
C ASP A 130 -2.90 -27.42 -7.05
N ARG A 131 -3.09 -27.15 -5.74
CA ARG A 131 -3.95 -27.97 -4.87
C ARG A 131 -5.42 -27.96 -5.32
N VAL A 132 -5.95 -26.80 -5.71
CA VAL A 132 -7.33 -26.69 -6.22
C VAL A 132 -7.50 -27.55 -7.48
N ARG A 133 -6.55 -27.51 -8.42
CA ARG A 133 -6.58 -28.36 -9.62
C ARG A 133 -6.53 -29.84 -9.28
N GLU A 134 -5.67 -30.24 -8.34
CA GLU A 134 -5.58 -31.63 -7.88
C GLU A 134 -6.92 -32.14 -7.32
N VAL A 135 -7.58 -31.33 -6.48
CA VAL A 135 -8.90 -31.65 -5.91
C VAL A 135 -9.96 -31.75 -7.00
N ILE A 136 -10.00 -30.80 -7.94
CA ILE A 136 -10.93 -30.84 -9.08
C ILE A 136 -10.76 -32.13 -9.88
N SER A 137 -9.51 -32.51 -10.19
CA SER A 137 -9.21 -33.75 -10.90
C SER A 137 -9.55 -35.00 -10.09
N LYS A 138 -9.28 -35.01 -8.79
CA LYS A 138 -9.53 -36.16 -7.89
C LYS A 138 -11.02 -36.47 -7.74
N TYR A 139 -11.84 -35.44 -7.61
CA TYR A 139 -13.29 -35.59 -7.39
C TYR A 139 -14.12 -35.47 -8.68
N GLY A 140 -13.48 -35.19 -9.82
CA GLY A 140 -14.16 -35.03 -11.11
C GLY A 140 -15.15 -33.86 -11.12
N ILE A 141 -14.81 -32.75 -10.43
CA ILE A 141 -15.69 -31.58 -10.30
C ILE A 141 -15.82 -30.92 -11.68
N LEU A 142 -17.05 -30.78 -12.17
CA LEU A 142 -17.29 -30.11 -13.45
C LEU A 142 -17.21 -28.59 -13.27
N PRO A 143 -16.82 -27.84 -14.31
CA PRO A 143 -16.84 -26.37 -14.25
C PRO A 143 -18.22 -25.82 -13.85
N GLU A 144 -19.29 -26.49 -14.28
CA GLU A 144 -20.69 -26.13 -13.97
C GLU A 144 -21.00 -26.16 -12.46
N ASP A 145 -20.26 -26.97 -11.69
CA ASP A 145 -20.40 -27.15 -10.25
C ASP A 145 -19.48 -26.21 -9.44
N ILE A 146 -18.65 -25.42 -10.10
CA ILE A 146 -17.76 -24.45 -9.46
C ILE A 146 -18.48 -23.11 -9.37
N TYR A 147 -18.86 -22.71 -8.16
CA TYR A 147 -19.51 -21.43 -7.87
C TYR A 147 -18.56 -20.48 -7.15
N ASN A 148 -18.46 -19.26 -7.65
CA ASN A 148 -17.93 -18.13 -6.88
C ASN A 148 -19.07 -17.50 -6.07
N PHE A 149 -18.84 -17.28 -4.78
CA PHE A 149 -19.83 -16.75 -3.85
C PHE A 149 -19.24 -15.51 -3.17
N ASP A 150 -19.97 -14.41 -3.16
CA ASP A 150 -19.53 -13.18 -2.50
C ASP A 150 -20.70 -12.44 -1.83
N GLU A 151 -20.36 -11.65 -0.81
CA GLU A 151 -21.30 -10.81 -0.08
C GLU A 151 -21.02 -9.34 -0.37
N THR A 152 -22.04 -8.61 -0.80
CA THR A 152 -21.94 -7.17 -1.02
C THR A 152 -22.93 -6.40 -0.14
N GLY A 153 -22.40 -5.41 0.58
CA GLY A 153 -23.18 -4.55 1.47
C GLY A 153 -23.58 -3.26 0.76
N PHE A 154 -24.89 -3.01 0.67
CA PHE A 154 -25.45 -1.76 0.18
C PHE A 154 -25.92 -0.91 1.35
N ALA A 155 -25.40 0.31 1.46
CA ALA A 155 -25.91 1.27 2.43
C ALA A 155 -27.11 2.02 1.82
N MET A 156 -28.31 1.68 2.27
CA MET A 156 -29.54 2.39 1.94
C MET A 156 -29.48 3.80 2.54
N GLY A 157 -29.73 4.81 1.71
CA GLY A 157 -29.73 6.22 2.13
C GLY A 157 -28.40 6.97 1.95
N LEU A 158 -27.31 6.29 1.59
CA LEU A 158 -26.12 6.98 1.07
C LEU A 158 -26.36 7.35 -0.40
N CYS A 159 -26.74 8.61 -0.66
CA CYS A 159 -26.73 9.13 -2.02
C CYS A 159 -25.28 9.09 -2.55
N ALA A 160 -25.03 8.27 -3.57
CA ALA A 160 -23.86 8.46 -4.42
C ALA A 160 -23.88 9.88 -5.01
N THR A 161 -22.73 10.40 -5.43
CA THR A 161 -22.64 11.73 -6.02
C THR A 161 -23.48 11.77 -7.30
N ALA A 162 -24.68 12.34 -7.24
CA ALA A 162 -25.57 12.43 -8.38
C ALA A 162 -25.31 13.72 -9.16
N LYS A 163 -25.29 13.62 -10.50
CA LYS A 163 -25.24 14.80 -11.36
C LYS A 163 -26.61 15.47 -11.33
N VAL A 164 -26.67 16.64 -10.70
CA VAL A 164 -27.89 17.45 -10.61
C VAL A 164 -27.83 18.61 -11.60
N ILE A 165 -28.98 19.01 -12.12
CA ILE A 165 -29.12 20.20 -12.97
C ILE A 165 -29.35 21.39 -12.03
N THR A 166 -28.49 22.39 -12.10
CA THR A 166 -28.62 23.64 -11.34
C THR A 166 -28.45 24.85 -12.25
N GLY A 167 -29.02 26.00 -11.84
CA GLY A 167 -28.78 27.28 -12.49
C GLY A 167 -27.29 27.63 -12.53
N SER A 168 -26.87 28.27 -13.62
CA SER A 168 -25.48 28.66 -13.89
C SER A 168 -24.97 29.77 -12.97
N ASP A 169 -25.87 30.46 -12.28
CA ASP A 169 -25.64 31.51 -11.28
C ASP A 169 -25.23 30.96 -9.90
N ARG A 170 -25.43 29.65 -9.65
CA ARG A 170 -25.09 29.01 -8.38
C ARG A 170 -23.66 28.47 -8.40
N TYR A 171 -22.73 29.23 -7.81
CA TYR A 171 -21.33 28.81 -7.64
C TYR A 171 -21.12 27.68 -6.62
N ALA A 172 -22.07 27.47 -5.70
CA ALA A 172 -21.96 26.45 -4.66
C ALA A 172 -22.41 25.07 -5.15
N ARG A 173 -21.66 24.02 -4.78
CA ARG A 173 -22.09 22.64 -5.00
C ARG A 173 -23.40 22.39 -4.22
N PRO A 174 -24.51 22.05 -4.88
CA PRO A 174 -25.77 21.77 -4.20
C PRO A 174 -25.60 20.58 -3.26
N LYS A 175 -26.04 20.75 -2.01
CA LYS A 175 -26.06 19.68 -1.01
C LYS A 175 -27.36 18.90 -1.18
N LEU A 176 -27.26 17.63 -1.56
CA LEU A 176 -28.38 16.71 -1.43
C LEU A 176 -28.51 16.35 0.05
N LEU A 177 -29.68 16.61 0.63
CA LEU A 177 -29.98 16.21 2.00
C LEU A 177 -29.99 14.68 2.02
N GLN A 178 -29.08 14.07 2.76
CA GLN A 178 -29.12 12.62 2.95
C GLN A 178 -30.30 12.31 3.87
N PRO A 179 -31.23 11.42 3.48
CA PRO A 179 -32.16 10.86 4.44
C PRO A 179 -31.32 10.19 5.55
N GLY A 180 -31.55 10.58 6.80
CA GLY A 180 -30.72 10.16 7.95
C GLY A 180 -30.79 8.65 8.26
N ASN A 181 -31.49 7.86 7.45
CA ASN A 181 -31.51 6.41 7.57
C ASN A 181 -30.26 5.83 6.89
N ARG A 182 -29.45 5.08 7.66
CA ARG A 182 -28.21 4.42 7.22
C ARG A 182 -28.34 2.91 7.39
N GLU A 183 -29.44 2.37 6.90
CA GLU A 183 -29.67 0.93 6.96
C GLU A 183 -28.77 0.23 5.95
N TRP A 184 -28.12 -0.84 6.38
CA TRP A 184 -27.36 -1.70 5.50
C TRP A 184 -28.25 -2.86 5.05
N VAL A 185 -28.20 -3.14 3.76
CA VAL A 185 -28.81 -4.32 3.14
C VAL A 185 -27.66 -5.13 2.58
N THR A 186 -27.59 -6.39 2.95
CA THR A 186 -26.60 -7.32 2.41
C THR A 186 -27.24 -8.09 1.27
N ALA A 187 -26.57 -8.16 0.12
CA ALA A 187 -26.90 -9.11 -0.92
C ALA A 187 -25.83 -10.19 -0.99
N ILE A 188 -26.29 -11.43 -1.11
CA ILE A 188 -25.47 -12.60 -1.36
C ILE A 188 -25.65 -12.96 -2.83
N GLU A 189 -24.55 -13.01 -3.57
CA GLU A 189 -24.53 -13.34 -4.99
C GLU A 189 -23.60 -14.51 -5.25
N ALA A 190 -24.02 -15.39 -6.16
CA ALA A 190 -23.21 -16.53 -6.56
C ALA A 190 -23.34 -16.80 -8.06
N ILE A 191 -22.22 -17.05 -8.72
CA ILE A 191 -22.14 -17.27 -10.17
C ILE A 191 -21.24 -18.47 -10.42
N ASN A 192 -21.68 -19.41 -11.25
CA ASN A 192 -20.85 -20.54 -11.64
C ASN A 192 -19.81 -20.17 -12.71
N SER A 193 -18.86 -21.07 -12.97
CA SER A 193 -17.82 -20.79 -13.96
C SER A 193 -18.33 -20.73 -15.41
N THR A 194 -19.53 -21.23 -15.69
CA THR A 194 -20.17 -21.14 -17.02
C THR A 194 -21.02 -19.88 -17.21
N GLY A 195 -21.15 -19.05 -16.18
CA GLY A 195 -21.87 -17.76 -16.21
C GLY A 195 -23.32 -17.81 -15.74
N TRP A 196 -23.80 -18.94 -15.21
CA TRP A 196 -25.10 -19.04 -14.55
C TRP A 196 -25.06 -18.41 -13.16
N ALA A 197 -25.94 -17.43 -12.91
CA ALA A 197 -26.09 -16.80 -11.61
C ALA A 197 -27.21 -17.49 -10.81
N LEU A 198 -26.92 -17.80 -9.54
CA LEU A 198 -27.96 -18.19 -8.59
C LEU A 198 -28.82 -16.98 -8.22
N PRO A 199 -30.10 -17.17 -7.88
CA PRO A 199 -30.94 -16.09 -7.37
C PRO A 199 -30.27 -15.41 -6.16
N SER A 200 -30.11 -14.09 -6.23
CA SER A 200 -29.50 -13.31 -5.16
C SER A 200 -30.35 -13.37 -3.89
N TYR A 201 -29.72 -13.57 -2.74
CA TYR A 201 -30.41 -13.55 -1.44
C TYR A 201 -30.16 -12.22 -0.75
N ILE A 202 -31.24 -11.50 -0.41
CA ILE A 202 -31.16 -10.18 0.21
C ILE A 202 -31.51 -10.29 1.69
N ILE A 203 -30.57 -9.88 2.54
CA ILE A 203 -30.73 -9.85 3.99
C ILE A 203 -30.96 -8.41 4.42
N PHE A 204 -32.16 -8.15 4.92
CA PHE A 204 -32.52 -6.87 5.53
C PHE A 204 -32.16 -6.86 7.02
N LYS A 205 -31.85 -5.68 7.53
CA LYS A 205 -31.66 -5.49 8.97
C LYS A 205 -32.91 -5.92 9.75
N GLN A 206 -32.72 -6.76 10.76
CA GLN A 206 -33.81 -7.23 11.60
C GLN A 206 -34.43 -6.07 12.40
N ARG A 207 -35.77 -5.97 12.36
CA ARG A 207 -36.55 -5.02 13.15
C ARG A 207 -36.99 -5.74 14.43
N ASN A 208 -36.55 -5.28 15.59
CA ASN A 208 -37.05 -5.81 16.86
C ASN A 208 -38.55 -5.47 16.96
N ILE A 209 -39.40 -6.49 16.85
CA ILE A 209 -40.81 -6.39 17.21
C ILE A 209 -40.87 -6.74 18.70
N LEU A 210 -40.69 -5.73 19.55
CA LEU A 210 -41.07 -5.85 20.96
C LEU A 210 -42.60 -5.73 21.00
N GLY A 211 -43.25 -6.83 21.35
CA GLY A 211 -44.66 -6.88 21.75
C GLY A 211 -44.85 -6.52 23.22
#